data_AF-A0A7C5ANR8-F1
#
_entry.id   AF-A0A7C5ANR8-F1
#
_cell.length_a   1.000
_cell.length_b   1.000
_cell.length_c   1.000
_cell.angle_alpha   90.00
_cell.angle_beta   90.00
_cell.angle_gamma   90.00
#
_symmetry.space_group_name_H-M   'P 1'
#
loop_
_entity.id
_entity.type
_entity.pdbx_description
1 polymer ?
#
loop_
_entity_poly.entity_id
_entity_poly.type
_entity_poly.pdbx_seq_one_letter_code
_entity_poly.pdbx_strand_id
1 'polypeptide(L)'
;MAAKSFFAQRGVAYIERDVSADPAAAREMQRLLGGRMMTPTIVIGQEILTGFAQNRARLEELFPKPKEVEDGSAGSGVRDDGR
;
A
#
# COMPACT_ATOMS: atom_id res chain seq x y z
N MET A 1 -7.49 -6.78 -8.35
CA MET A 1 -6.06 -7.14 -8.38
C MET A 1 -5.47 -7.10 -6.98
N ALA A 2 -4.54 -8.00 -6.64
CA ALA A 2 -3.95 -8.12 -5.30
C ALA A 2 -3.25 -6.84 -4.80
N ALA A 3 -2.58 -6.09 -5.68
CA ALA A 3 -1.93 -4.82 -5.33
C ALA A 3 -2.94 -3.76 -4.86
N LYS A 4 -4.07 -3.60 -5.57
CA LYS A 4 -5.12 -2.63 -5.19
C LYS A 4 -5.69 -2.93 -3.81
N SER A 5 -6.01 -4.20 -3.55
CA SER A 5 -6.52 -4.64 -2.24
C SER A 5 -5.49 -4.42 -1.13
N PHE A 6 -4.21 -4.62 -1.41
CA PHE A 6 -3.12 -4.37 -0.46
C PHE A 6 -3.05 -2.91 -0.01
N PHE A 7 -3.08 -1.97 -0.96
CA PHE A 7 -3.04 -0.54 -0.66
C PHE A 7 -4.32 -0.08 0.05
N ALA A 8 -5.49 -0.58 -0.39
CA ALA A 8 -6.77 -0.26 0.25
C ALA A 8 -6.82 -0.69 1.72
N GLN A 9 -6.38 -1.91 2.05
CA GLN A 9 -6.34 -2.40 3.44
C GLN A 9 -5.41 -1.60 4.35
N ARG A 10 -4.47 -0.85 3.78
CA ARG A 10 -3.49 -0.04 4.51
C ARG A 10 -3.83 1.44 4.52
N GLY A 11 -4.96 1.83 3.93
CA GLY A 11 -5.35 3.23 3.80
C GLY A 11 -4.37 4.05 2.94
N VAL A 12 -3.62 3.40 2.05
CA VAL A 12 -2.64 4.09 1.19
C VAL A 12 -3.39 4.67 0.00
N ALA A 13 -3.33 5.99 -0.17
CA ALA A 13 -3.82 6.66 -1.36
C ALA A 13 -2.91 6.36 -2.55
N TYR A 14 -3.50 6.04 -3.70
CA TYR A 14 -2.76 5.80 -4.94
C TYR A 14 -3.56 6.27 -6.15
N ILE A 15 -2.85 6.57 -7.24
CA ILE A 15 -3.46 6.86 -8.55
C ILE A 15 -3.42 5.58 -9.36
N GLU A 16 -4.61 5.08 -9.75
CA GLU A 16 -4.70 3.99 -10.69
C GLU A 16 -4.55 4.51 -12.13
N ARG A 17 -3.71 3.84 -12.92
CA ARG A 17 -3.62 4.06 -14.36
C ARG A 17 -3.81 2.74 -15.09
N ASP A 18 -4.85 2.65 -15.90
CA ASP A 18 -5.12 1.48 -16.74
C ASP A 18 -4.41 1.63 -18.09
N VAL A 19 -3.30 0.91 -18.25
CA VAL A 19 -2.49 0.95 -19.48
C VAL A 19 -3.17 0.29 -20.69
N SER A 20 -4.26 -0.45 -20.50
CA SER A 20 -5.05 -1.00 -21.60
C SER A 20 -6.03 0.04 -22.18
N ALA A 21 -6.47 0.99 -21.36
CA ALA A 21 -7.41 2.03 -21.74
C ALA A 21 -6.77 3.42 -21.95
N ASP A 22 -5.58 3.67 -21.37
CA ASP A 22 -4.84 4.93 -21.48
C ASP A 22 -3.49 4.72 -22.22
N PRO A 23 -3.40 5.12 -23.50
CA PRO A 23 -2.17 5.04 -24.28
C PRO A 23 -1.02 5.87 -23.71
N ALA A 24 -1.29 6.97 -23.00
CA ALA A 24 -0.26 7.77 -22.36
C ALA A 24 0.34 7.05 -21.16
N ALA A 25 -0.49 6.38 -20.35
CA ALA A 25 -0.03 5.51 -19.27
C ALA A 25 0.81 4.32 -19.80
N ALA A 26 0.40 3.72 -20.92
CA ALA A 26 1.16 2.65 -21.56
C ALA A 26 2.55 3.12 -22.04
N ARG A 27 2.62 4.29 -22.71
CA ARG A 27 3.90 4.89 -23.13
C ARG A 27 4.80 5.21 -21.94
N GLU A 28 4.22 5.75 -20.87
CA GLU A 28 4.98 6.02 -19.65
C GLU A 28 5.54 4.75 -19.03
N MET A 29 4.73 3.69 -18.91
CA MET A 29 5.19 2.38 -18.45
C MET A 29 6.35 1.85 -19.29
N GLN A 30 6.25 1.91 -20.63
CA GLN A 30 7.34 1.46 -21.50
C GLN A 30 8.61 2.28 -21.28
N ARG A 31 8.52 3.61 -21.12
CA ARG A 31 9.69 4.45 -20.83
C ARG A 31 10.36 4.05 -19.52
N LEU A 32 9.57 3.83 -18.47
CA LEU A 32 10.06 3.45 -17.15
C LEU A 32 10.71 2.06 -17.13
N LEU A 33 10.24 1.14 -17.97
CA LEU A 33 10.64 -0.27 -17.95
C LEU A 33 11.54 -0.68 -19.14
N GLY A 34 12.12 0.28 -19.87
CA GLY A 34 13.01 0.01 -21.00
C GLY A 34 12.31 -0.74 -22.14
N GLY A 35 11.09 -0.34 -22.48
CA GLY A 35 10.26 -0.89 -23.56
C GLY A 35 9.35 -2.05 -23.16
N ARG A 36 9.39 -2.50 -21.90
CA ARG A 36 8.55 -3.60 -21.41
C ARG A 36 7.16 -3.13 -21.00
N MET A 37 6.18 -4.01 -21.15
CA MET A 37 4.82 -3.85 -20.63
C MET A 37 4.59 -4.90 -19.54
N MET A 38 4.53 -4.48 -18.28
CA MET A 38 4.33 -5.39 -17.15
C MET A 38 3.36 -4.79 -16.13
N THR A 39 2.35 -5.57 -15.78
CA THR A 39 1.36 -5.20 -14.76
C THR A 39 1.35 -6.20 -13.61
N PRO A 40 1.15 -5.74 -12.36
CA PRO A 40 1.16 -4.34 -11.95
C PRO A 40 2.59 -3.77 -11.95
N THR A 41 2.75 -2.49 -12.29
CA THR A 41 3.97 -1.72 -12.00
C THR A 41 3.60 -0.64 -11.00
N ILE A 42 4.35 -0.58 -9.91
CA ILE A 42 4.10 0.30 -8.77
C ILE A 42 5.26 1.30 -8.72
N VAL A 43 4.94 2.59 -8.77
CA VAL A 43 5.94 3.67 -8.70
C VAL A 43 5.76 4.39 -7.37
N ILE A 44 6.82 4.42 -6.55
CA ILE A 44 6.83 5.03 -5.21
C ILE A 44 8.00 6.00 -5.16
N GLY A 45 7.71 7.30 -5.34
CA GLY A 45 8.77 8.30 -5.48
C GLY A 45 9.68 7.96 -6.67
N GLN A 46 10.93 7.58 -6.39
CA GLN A 46 11.91 7.16 -7.39
C GLN A 46 12.04 5.62 -7.53
N GLU A 47 11.37 4.85 -6.67
CA GLU A 47 11.42 3.39 -6.67
C GLU A 47 10.36 2.82 -7.63
N ILE A 48 10.78 1.95 -8.54
CA ILE A 48 9.91 1.29 -9.51
C ILE A 48 9.90 -0.21 -9.22
N LEU A 49 8.74 -0.72 -8.78
CA LEU A 49 8.54 -2.12 -8.42
C LEU A 49 7.67 -2.79 -9.48
N THR A 50 8.27 -3.67 -10.27
CA THR A 50 7.58 -4.45 -11.30
C THR A 50 7.04 -5.76 -10.72
N GLY A 51 5.72 -5.92 -10.72
CA GLY A 51 4.98 -7.06 -10.21
C GLY A 51 4.76 -7.02 -8.69
N PHE A 52 3.65 -7.61 -8.23
CA PHE A 52 3.24 -7.51 -6.83
C PHE A 52 3.85 -8.60 -5.94
N ALA A 53 3.79 -9.86 -6.36
CA ALA A 53 4.17 -10.99 -5.52
C ALA A 53 5.67 -10.98 -5.17
N GLN A 54 6.52 -10.71 -6.15
CA GLN A 54 7.97 -10.61 -5.96
C GLN A 54 8.38 -9.43 -5.06
N ASN A 55 7.55 -8.40 -4.96
CA ASN A 55 7.84 -7.19 -4.17
C ASN A 55 7.04 -7.15 -2.87
N ARG A 56 6.39 -8.26 -2.47
CA ARG A 56 5.47 -8.27 -1.33
C ARG A 56 6.14 -7.81 -0.04
N ALA A 57 7.31 -8.34 0.29
CA ALA A 57 8.05 -7.98 1.51
C ALA A 57 8.44 -6.50 1.52
N ARG A 58 8.99 -6.00 0.40
CA ARG A 58 9.36 -4.58 0.25
C ARG A 58 8.16 -3.66 0.41
N LEU A 59 7.01 -4.03 -0.16
CA LEU A 59 5.77 -3.26 -0.01
C LEU A 59 5.25 -3.26 1.43
N GLU A 60 5.45 -4.33 2.19
CA GLU A 60 5.08 -4.40 3.61
C GLU A 60 5.98 -3.54 4.50
N GLU A 61 7.27 -3.41 4.16
CA GLU A 61 8.19 -2.48 4.83
C GLU A 61 7.79 -1.02 4.58
N LEU A 62 7.48 -0.68 3.32
CA LEU A 62 7.12 0.68 2.92
C LEU A 62 5.73 1.09 3.42
N PHE A 63 4.80 0.14 3.44
CA PHE A 63 3.42 0.34 3.86
C PHE A 63 3.06 -0.73 4.90
N PRO A 64 3.45 -0.57 6.17
CA PRO A 64 3.02 -1.47 7.22
C PRO A 64 1.50 -1.39 7.39
N LYS A 65 0.88 -2.43 7.94
CA LYS A 65 -0.53 -2.33 8.36
C LYS A 65 -0.64 -1.23 9.43
N PRO A 66 -1.71 -0.43 9.41
CA PRO A 66 -1.99 0.46 10.53
C PRO A 66 -2.01 -0.39 11.80
N LYS A 67 -1.30 0.05 12.84
CA LYS A 67 -1.39 -0.59 14.15
C LYS A 67 -2.84 -0.48 14.59
N GLU A 68 -3.49 -1.61 14.84
CA GLU A 68 -4.73 -1.59 15.62
C GLU A 68 -4.41 -0.84 16.90
N VAL A 69 -5.09 0.30 17.08
CA VAL A 69 -5.06 0.99 18.35
C VAL A 69 -5.71 0.00 19.31
N GLU A 70 -4.94 -0.53 20.25
CA GLU A 70 -5.55 -1.17 21.42
C GLU A 70 -6.34 -0.05 22.11
N ASP A 71 -7.66 -0.07 21.89
CA ASP A 71 -8.59 0.83 22.56
C ASP A 71 -8.39 0.65 24.07
N GLY A 72 -7.62 1.57 24.64
CA GLY A 72 -7.45 1.72 26.08
C GLY A 72 -8.80 2.06 26.68
N SER A 73 -9.59 1.03 26.97
CA SER A 73 -10.77 1.14 27.80
C SER A 73 -10.30 1.52 29.20
N ALA A 74 -10.28 2.83 29.43
CA ALA A 74 -10.28 3.42 30.75
C ALA A 74 -11.59 3.01 31.45
N GLY A 75 -11.58 1.85 32.10
CA GLY A 75 -12.63 1.38 32.99
C GLY A 75 -12.28 1.72 34.43
N SER A 76 -12.88 2.80 34.93
CA SER A 76 -12.87 3.27 36.32
C SER A 76 -13.10 2.15 37.34
N GLY A 77 -12.32 2.19 38.43
CA GLY A 77 -12.49 1.35 39.61
C GLY A 77 -11.87 2.01 40.83
N VAL A 78 -12.39 3.18 41.21
CA VAL A 78 -12.23 3.73 42.56
C VAL A 78 -12.64 2.66 43.57
N ARG A 79 -11.74 2.29 44.48
CA ARG A 79 -12.08 1.72 45.80
C ARG A 79 -11.15 2.30 46.85
N ASP A 80 -11.63 3.43 47.37
CA ASP A 80 -11.58 3.93 48.74
C ASP A 80 -10.68 3.19 49.74
N ASP A 81 -9.73 3.94 50.28
CA ASP A 81 -8.94 3.63 51.46
C ASP A 81 -9.85 3.57 52.71
N GLY A 82 -10.13 2.36 53.21
CA GLY A 82 -10.92 2.14 54.43
C GLY A 82 -10.12 1.38 55.48
N ARG A 83 -9.69 2.13 56.49
CA ARG A 83 -8.95 1.72 57.70
C ARG A 83 -9.79 0.86 58.65
#